data_AF-A0A835ETJ1-F1
#
_entry.id   AF-A0A835ETJ1-F1
#
_cell.length_a   1.000
_cell.length_b   1.000
_cell.length_c   1.000
_cell.angle_alpha   90.00
_cell.angle_beta   90.00
_cell.angle_gamma   90.00
#
_symmetry.space_group_name_H-M   'P 1'
#
loop_
_entity.id
_entity.type
_entity.pdbx_description
1 polymer ?
#
loop_
_entity_poly.entity_id
_entity_poly.type
_entity_poly.pdbx_seq_one_letter_code
_entity_poly.pdbx_strand_id
1 'polypeptide(L)'
;MNADDLGSPRELTGLQRRRALYQPELPPCLQGPRVRVEFGDSTTSIDPKCADIVAQAFPHTFGQKLVHFLEPWTTVPDAHVIEEHPPIRVGVLFSGRQSPGGHNVIWGAYAALKAQNPHNVLLGFVGGTEGLFAKKTLEITDDVLSSYKNQGGFDLLGRTVDQIRTTEQVNAAISTCCDLSLDGLIIIGGVTSNSDAAQLAETFTKHNCKTKVIGVPVTLSGDLKNQFVETTVGFDTVCKVNSQLIGNVCLDAVSAGKYYYFVRLMGGKASHVAFECALQSHPNMVILGEEVALSKLTLMEITNKICDGVEARAAQGKYHGVLLIPEGLIESIPEMYALIQEINNLHSNNVPEDDIPSQLSPWAAAMFKFLPPFISRELVLHQESDNSAQLSQIDTEQLLAHLVEAEMNKRTKEGSYKGRKFSSVCHFFGCQARGSLPSNFDCNYAYVLGHICVQIIATGLNGYMATVTNLKDATNKWRCAAVPITAMMSVRRHLRGPGAVPIGRPVIHPSPIDLKAESYAVLREKASSFLLDDFYRTPGGIQFEGPGTDTKPITLTIEGQDYLGDIEILQDYLDKVRNILKPGCSREILKAAISSMASVNDVLKVMSAPIHAELPLYHFN
;
A
#
# COMPACT_ATOMS: atom_id res chain seq x y z
N MET A 1 26.54 0.26 -3.02
CA MET A 1 27.06 1.41 -2.25
C MET A 1 27.81 0.85 -1.07
N ASN A 2 29.03 1.32 -0.82
CA ASN A 2 29.68 0.99 0.44
C ASN A 2 28.84 1.61 1.55
N ALA A 3 28.59 0.86 2.61
CA ALA A 3 27.71 1.31 3.69
C ALA A 3 28.31 2.51 4.47
N ASP A 4 29.52 2.96 4.12
CA ASP A 4 30.21 4.11 4.68
C ASP A 4 29.95 5.41 3.89
N ASP A 5 29.40 5.32 2.67
CA ASP A 5 29.03 6.48 1.85
C ASP A 5 27.59 6.98 2.16
N LEU A 6 26.79 6.17 2.86
CA LEU A 6 25.40 6.47 3.22
C LEU A 6 25.36 7.56 4.29
N GLY A 7 24.48 8.55 4.10
CA GLY A 7 24.38 9.70 5.01
C GLY A 7 25.35 10.85 4.73
N SER A 8 26.25 10.72 3.76
CA SER A 8 27.10 11.83 3.33
C SER A 8 26.26 12.96 2.69
N PRO A 9 26.51 14.24 3.04
CA PRO A 9 25.86 15.37 2.38
C PRO A 9 26.17 15.39 0.90
N ARG A 10 25.14 15.66 0.08
CA ARG A 10 25.28 15.71 -1.38
C ARG A 10 25.11 17.11 -1.93
N GLU A 11 25.83 17.39 -3.00
CA GLU A 11 25.66 18.63 -3.75
C GLU A 11 24.36 18.57 -4.58
N LEU A 12 23.36 19.35 -4.17
CA LEU A 12 22.10 19.49 -4.90
C LEU A 12 22.22 20.55 -5.99
N THR A 13 21.71 20.25 -7.19
CA THR A 13 21.73 21.16 -8.34
C THR A 13 20.31 21.42 -8.89
N GLY A 14 20.11 22.58 -9.52
CA GLY A 14 18.89 22.93 -10.24
C GLY A 14 17.59 22.75 -9.45
N LEU A 15 16.71 21.86 -9.93
CA LEU A 15 15.42 21.58 -9.33
C LEU A 15 15.55 20.94 -7.94
N GLN A 16 16.54 20.07 -7.70
CA GLN A 16 16.72 19.41 -6.41
C GLN A 16 16.99 20.41 -5.29
N ARG A 17 17.84 21.41 -5.57
CA ARG A 17 18.17 22.49 -4.63
C ARG A 17 16.94 23.34 -4.30
N ARG A 18 16.16 23.73 -5.31
CA ARG A 18 14.88 24.46 -5.08
C ARG A 18 13.91 23.61 -4.27
N ARG A 19 13.84 22.32 -4.57
CA ARG A 19 12.90 21.41 -3.93
C ARG A 19 13.25 21.14 -2.47
N ALA A 20 14.53 21.13 -2.10
CA ALA A 20 14.96 21.06 -0.71
C ALA A 20 14.51 22.26 0.15
N LEU A 21 14.13 23.39 -0.46
CA LEU A 21 13.62 24.58 0.25
C LEU A 21 12.13 24.51 0.57
N TYR A 22 11.37 23.63 -0.09
CA TYR A 22 9.94 23.48 0.17
C TYR A 22 9.69 23.05 1.61
N GLN A 23 8.78 23.73 2.28
CA GLN A 23 8.35 23.40 3.63
C GLN A 23 7.02 22.66 3.56
N PRO A 24 6.97 21.37 3.95
CA PRO A 24 5.74 20.62 4.03
C PRO A 24 4.76 21.26 5.02
N GLU A 25 3.49 21.23 4.67
CA GLU A 25 2.43 21.75 5.52
C GLU A 25 2.15 20.80 6.69
N LEU A 26 1.84 21.38 7.86
CA LEU A 26 1.45 20.64 9.05
C LEU A 26 -0.01 20.96 9.43
N PRO A 27 -0.83 19.93 9.72
CA PRO A 27 -2.15 20.11 10.31
C PRO A 27 -2.06 20.87 11.63
N PRO A 28 -3.02 21.75 11.93
CA PRO A 28 -3.04 22.53 13.17
C PRO A 28 -2.85 21.73 14.45
N CYS A 29 -3.34 20.48 14.51
CA CYS A 29 -3.22 19.61 15.67
C CYS A 29 -1.78 19.19 16.01
N LEU A 30 -0.86 19.31 15.07
CA LEU A 30 0.57 19.00 15.25
C LEU A 30 1.45 20.26 15.25
N GLN A 31 0.84 21.45 15.19
CA GLN A 31 1.60 22.70 15.22
C GLN A 31 2.03 23.02 16.65
N GLY A 32 3.35 23.03 16.87
CA GLY A 32 3.95 23.39 18.14
C GLY A 32 4.25 22.19 19.06
N PRO A 33 4.83 22.44 20.24
CA PRO A 33 5.31 21.37 21.13
C PRO A 33 4.19 20.69 21.93
N ARG A 34 3.07 21.38 22.16
CA ARG A 34 1.97 20.90 23.02
C ARG A 34 0.86 20.28 22.18
N VAL A 35 0.88 18.96 22.04
CA VAL A 35 -0.19 18.20 21.37
C VAL A 35 -1.12 17.60 22.43
N ARG A 36 -2.44 17.69 22.20
CA ARG A 36 -3.45 17.04 23.04
C ARG A 36 -3.75 15.65 22.50
N VAL A 37 -3.88 14.70 23.41
CA VAL A 37 -4.08 13.29 23.09
C VAL A 37 -5.42 12.86 23.65
N GLU A 38 -6.30 12.40 22.78
CA GLU A 38 -7.59 11.83 23.15
C GLU A 38 -7.56 10.31 22.92
N PHE A 39 -7.97 9.56 23.94
CA PHE A 39 -8.09 8.10 23.86
C PHE A 39 -9.54 7.74 23.52
N GLY A 40 -9.75 7.28 22.30
CA GLY A 40 -11.03 6.76 21.83
C GLY A 40 -11.32 5.33 22.32
N ASP A 41 -12.15 4.63 21.55
CA ASP A 41 -12.61 3.29 21.89
C ASP A 41 -11.54 2.21 21.69
N SER A 42 -11.69 1.09 22.42
CA SER A 42 -10.89 -0.12 22.21
C SER A 42 -11.14 -0.69 20.82
N THR A 43 -10.05 -1.01 20.13
CA THR A 43 -10.11 -1.55 18.77
C THR A 43 -10.30 -3.07 18.76
N THR A 44 -10.82 -3.58 17.65
CA THR A 44 -10.84 -5.00 17.32
C THR A 44 -10.14 -5.23 15.98
N SER A 45 -9.89 -6.49 15.62
CA SER A 45 -9.34 -6.87 14.31
C SER A 45 -10.31 -6.49 13.18
N ILE A 46 -9.75 -6.13 12.02
CA ILE A 46 -10.49 -5.82 10.78
C ILE A 46 -11.43 -6.94 10.34
N ASP A 47 -11.12 -8.19 10.68
CA ASP A 47 -12.03 -9.33 10.54
C ASP A 47 -12.45 -9.83 11.93
N PRO A 48 -13.67 -9.51 12.38
CA PRO A 48 -14.19 -9.96 13.67
C PRO A 48 -14.13 -11.49 13.85
N LYS A 49 -14.16 -12.27 12.76
CA LYS A 49 -14.09 -13.74 12.82
C LYS A 49 -12.72 -14.26 13.25
N CYS A 50 -11.68 -13.44 13.07
CA CYS A 50 -10.30 -13.78 13.40
C CYS A 50 -9.83 -13.12 14.71
N ALA A 51 -10.67 -12.29 15.34
CA ALA A 51 -10.31 -11.52 16.52
C ALA A 51 -9.72 -12.39 17.64
N ASP A 52 -10.32 -13.55 17.92
CA ASP A 52 -9.81 -14.47 18.95
C ASP A 52 -8.40 -15.00 18.66
N ILE A 53 -8.11 -15.28 17.38
CA ILE A 53 -6.79 -15.78 16.97
C ILE A 53 -5.74 -14.65 17.06
N VAL A 54 -6.12 -13.44 16.65
CA VAL A 54 -5.25 -12.26 16.79
C VAL A 54 -4.99 -11.99 18.27
N ALA A 55 -6.02 -12.04 19.13
CA ALA A 55 -5.89 -11.85 20.56
C ALA A 55 -4.98 -12.90 21.21
N GLN A 56 -5.05 -14.16 20.77
CA GLN A 56 -4.16 -15.23 21.26
C GLN A 56 -2.69 -15.01 20.84
N ALA A 57 -2.45 -14.50 19.62
CA ALA A 57 -1.11 -14.23 19.14
C ALA A 57 -0.51 -12.92 19.70
N PHE A 58 -1.36 -11.95 20.05
CA PHE A 58 -0.98 -10.60 20.49
C PHE A 58 -1.63 -10.23 21.84
N PRO A 59 -1.41 -10.99 22.92
CA PRO A 59 -2.08 -10.77 24.20
C PRO A 59 -1.78 -9.42 24.86
N HIS A 60 -0.65 -8.79 24.55
CA HIS A 60 -0.27 -7.50 25.16
C HIS A 60 -0.62 -6.27 24.32
N THR A 61 -0.79 -6.43 23.01
CA THR A 61 -1.04 -5.33 22.06
C THR A 61 -2.44 -5.36 21.42
N PHE A 62 -3.20 -6.45 21.58
CA PHE A 62 -4.59 -6.52 21.13
C PHE A 62 -5.55 -5.71 22.03
N GLY A 63 -6.60 -5.12 21.45
CA GLY A 63 -7.64 -4.40 22.19
C GLY A 63 -7.26 -2.99 22.67
N GLN A 64 -6.08 -2.52 22.27
CA GLN A 64 -5.61 -1.17 22.54
C GLN A 64 -6.55 -0.11 21.93
N LYS A 65 -6.57 1.08 22.53
CA LYS A 65 -7.49 2.17 22.17
C LYS A 65 -7.02 2.91 20.93
N LEU A 66 -7.96 3.41 20.15
CA LEU A 66 -7.67 4.41 19.13
C LEU A 66 -7.20 5.70 19.79
N VAL A 67 -6.23 6.39 19.20
CA VAL A 67 -5.71 7.65 19.75
C VAL A 67 -5.80 8.75 18.71
N HIS A 68 -6.40 9.88 19.09
CA HIS A 68 -6.52 11.07 18.25
C HIS A 68 -5.62 12.19 18.77
N PHE A 69 -5.02 12.93 17.85
CA PHE A 69 -4.24 14.12 18.15
C PHE A 69 -5.04 15.37 17.82
N LEU A 70 -5.30 16.18 18.85
CA LEU A 70 -6.15 17.36 18.79
C LEU A 70 -5.36 18.64 18.94
N GLU A 71 -5.95 19.74 18.45
CA GLU A 71 -5.41 21.08 18.65
C GLU A 71 -5.29 21.44 20.14
N PRO A 72 -4.29 22.24 20.53
CA PRO A 72 -4.04 22.60 21.93
C PRO A 72 -5.22 23.31 22.62
N TRP A 73 -6.08 24.00 21.87
CA TRP A 73 -7.22 24.76 22.41
C TRP A 73 -8.54 23.98 22.39
N THR A 74 -8.59 22.80 21.76
CA THR A 74 -9.81 21.98 21.71
C THR A 74 -10.08 21.38 23.09
N THR A 75 -11.18 21.78 23.72
CA THR A 75 -11.51 21.38 25.08
C THR A 75 -12.36 20.12 25.06
N VAL A 76 -11.70 18.96 25.25
CA VAL A 76 -12.36 17.66 25.35
C VAL A 76 -12.19 17.13 26.78
N PRO A 77 -13.24 16.58 27.43
CA PRO A 77 -13.22 16.20 28.85
C PRO A 77 -12.13 15.20 29.27
N ASP A 78 -11.56 14.44 28.33
CA ASP A 78 -10.62 13.34 28.57
C ASP A 78 -9.27 13.50 27.82
N ALA A 79 -8.99 14.68 27.27
CA ALA A 79 -7.75 14.94 26.55
C ALA A 79 -6.57 15.18 27.50
N HIS A 80 -5.50 14.42 27.32
CA HIS A 80 -4.26 14.55 28.09
C HIS A 80 -3.29 15.48 27.35
N VAL A 81 -2.68 16.41 28.07
CA VAL A 81 -1.60 17.26 27.55
C VAL A 81 -0.27 16.65 27.99
N ILE A 82 0.64 16.45 27.04
CA ILE A 82 2.02 16.07 27.37
C ILE A 82 2.75 17.34 27.80
N GLU A 83 2.96 17.52 29.10
CA GLU A 83 3.62 18.71 29.66
C GLU A 83 5.14 18.52 29.81
N GLU A 84 5.61 17.29 29.98
CA GLU A 84 7.02 16.95 30.16
C GLU A 84 7.58 16.22 28.93
N HIS A 85 8.69 16.73 28.40
CA HIS A 85 9.44 16.12 27.31
C HIS A 85 10.86 15.77 27.77
N PRO A 86 11.05 14.64 28.48
CA PRO A 86 12.38 14.18 28.83
C PRO A 86 13.19 13.87 27.57
N PRO A 87 14.54 13.91 27.62
CA PRO A 87 15.37 13.51 26.50
C PRO A 87 15.10 12.05 26.11
N ILE A 88 14.73 11.83 24.85
CA ILE A 88 14.46 10.51 24.27
C ILE A 88 15.40 10.19 23.11
N ARG A 89 15.68 8.90 22.93
CA ARG A 89 16.48 8.35 21.84
C ARG A 89 15.59 7.49 20.95
N VAL A 90 15.53 7.83 19.66
CA VAL A 90 14.65 7.15 18.70
C VAL A 90 15.47 6.54 17.58
N GLY A 91 15.23 5.27 17.28
CA GLY A 91 15.76 4.58 16.12
C GLY A 91 14.80 4.68 14.93
N VAL A 92 15.31 4.81 13.70
CA VAL A 92 14.51 4.78 12.48
C VAL A 92 15.17 3.91 11.41
N LEU A 93 14.37 3.15 10.65
CA LEU A 93 14.87 2.33 9.55
C LEU A 93 13.89 2.27 8.38
N PHE A 94 14.45 2.06 7.19
CA PHE A 94 13.68 1.70 6.00
C PHE A 94 13.60 0.18 5.84
N SER A 95 12.40 -0.35 5.64
CA SER A 95 12.15 -1.76 5.37
C SER A 95 11.37 -1.92 4.07
N GLY A 96 11.85 -2.78 3.17
CA GLY A 96 11.18 -3.13 1.92
C GLY A 96 11.64 -2.35 0.68
N ARG A 97 10.74 -2.18 -0.29
CA ARG A 97 11.03 -1.49 -1.56
C ARG A 97 11.00 0.04 -1.34
N GLN A 98 11.88 0.76 -2.03
CA GLN A 98 11.95 2.22 -1.91
C GLN A 98 10.67 2.88 -2.46
N SER A 99 10.25 3.96 -1.81
CA SER A 99 9.08 4.74 -2.20
C SER A 99 9.41 6.24 -2.10
N PRO A 100 8.95 7.10 -3.02
CA PRO A 100 9.09 8.55 -2.87
C PRO A 100 8.46 9.04 -1.56
N GLY A 101 9.14 9.96 -0.87
CA GLY A 101 8.63 10.56 0.37
C GLY A 101 9.16 9.92 1.67
N GLY A 102 9.85 8.78 1.63
CA GLY A 102 10.40 8.17 2.85
C GLY A 102 11.38 9.05 3.62
N HIS A 103 12.21 9.85 2.94
CA HIS A 103 13.09 10.82 3.59
C HIS A 103 12.31 11.90 4.36
N ASN A 104 11.12 12.28 3.89
CA ASN A 104 10.27 13.27 4.56
C ASN A 104 9.69 12.75 5.87
N VAL A 105 9.48 11.43 6.01
CA VAL A 105 9.11 10.82 7.30
C VAL A 105 10.22 11.01 8.33
N ILE A 106 11.47 10.73 7.94
CA ILE A 106 12.64 10.94 8.82
C ILE A 106 12.79 12.41 9.16
N TRP A 107 12.60 13.31 8.19
CA TRP A 107 12.65 14.75 8.43
C TRP A 107 11.55 15.22 9.38
N GLY A 108 10.31 14.73 9.22
CA GLY A 108 9.20 15.02 10.13
C GLY A 108 9.48 14.54 11.56
N ALA A 109 9.98 13.31 11.71
CA ALA A 109 10.36 12.77 13.00
C ALA A 109 11.51 13.57 13.65
N TYR A 110 12.53 13.93 12.88
CA TYR A 110 13.64 14.76 13.37
C TYR A 110 13.16 16.13 13.86
N ALA A 111 12.34 16.81 13.05
CA ALA A 111 11.82 18.12 13.38
C ALA A 111 10.95 18.09 14.65
N ALA A 112 10.05 17.10 14.77
CA ALA A 112 9.22 16.92 15.95
C ALA A 112 10.06 16.61 17.21
N LEU A 113 11.06 15.74 17.10
CA LEU A 113 11.96 15.42 18.22
C LEU A 113 12.69 16.66 18.72
N LYS A 114 13.31 17.43 17.82
CA LYS A 114 14.03 18.65 18.19
C LYS A 114 13.12 19.74 18.73
N ALA A 115 11.88 19.84 18.24
CA ALA A 115 10.88 20.78 18.73
C ALA A 115 10.40 20.45 20.16
N GLN A 116 10.27 19.16 20.51
CA GLN A 116 9.92 18.73 21.87
C GLN A 116 11.06 18.94 22.86
N ASN A 117 12.27 18.47 22.52
CA ASN A 117 13.46 18.66 23.34
C ASN A 117 14.74 18.67 22.46
N PRO A 118 15.57 19.72 22.51
CA PRO A 118 16.81 19.80 21.73
C PRO A 118 17.80 18.66 21.96
N HIS A 119 17.77 18.04 23.15
CA HIS A 119 18.62 16.92 23.55
C HIS A 119 18.16 15.56 22.99
N ASN A 120 17.01 15.50 22.30
CA ASN A 120 16.54 14.28 21.66
C ASN A 120 17.51 13.84 20.55
N VAL A 121 17.70 12.53 20.42
CA VAL A 121 18.62 11.93 19.43
C VAL A 121 17.84 11.02 18.49
N LEU A 122 18.04 11.20 17.18
CA LEU A 122 17.49 10.32 16.16
C LEU A 122 18.63 9.52 15.51
N LEU A 123 18.55 8.20 15.59
CA LEU A 123 19.51 7.26 15.04
C LEU A 123 18.89 6.52 13.86
N GLY A 124 19.46 6.65 12.67
CA GLY A 124 19.09 5.87 11.50
C GLY A 124 19.88 4.57 11.41
N PHE A 125 19.21 3.44 11.21
CA PHE A 125 19.89 2.16 10.97
C PHE A 125 20.27 2.03 9.49
N VAL A 126 21.56 1.84 9.24
CA VAL A 126 22.14 1.80 7.89
C VAL A 126 22.01 0.41 7.32
N GLY A 127 21.36 0.28 6.15
CA GLY A 127 21.02 -1.00 5.55
C GLY A 127 19.77 -1.62 6.17
N GLY A 128 18.76 -0.82 6.51
CA GLY A 128 17.46 -1.32 6.97
C GLY A 128 17.55 -2.25 8.20
N THR A 129 16.91 -3.40 8.11
CA THR A 129 16.84 -4.42 9.18
C THR A 129 18.19 -5.10 9.46
N GLU A 130 19.06 -5.28 8.46
CA GLU A 130 20.42 -5.79 8.70
C GLU A 130 21.23 -4.81 9.56
N GLY A 131 21.08 -3.50 9.30
CA GLY A 131 21.67 -2.45 10.13
C GLY A 131 21.24 -2.51 11.59
N LEU A 132 19.97 -2.83 11.84
CA LEU A 132 19.43 -3.05 13.18
C LEU A 132 20.06 -4.25 13.87
N PHE A 133 20.25 -5.37 13.17
CA PHE A 133 20.90 -6.55 13.75
C PHE A 133 22.40 -6.34 13.97
N ALA A 134 23.07 -5.65 13.05
CA ALA A 134 24.50 -5.39 13.10
C ALA A 134 24.89 -4.17 13.97
N LYS A 135 23.91 -3.46 14.55
CA LYS A 135 24.11 -2.21 15.31
C LYS A 135 24.81 -1.11 14.50
N LYS A 136 24.60 -1.09 13.17
CA LYS A 136 25.15 -0.06 12.29
C LYS A 136 24.21 1.14 12.25
N THR A 137 24.58 2.19 12.97
CA THR A 137 23.77 3.41 13.10
C THR A 137 24.47 4.66 12.55
N LEU A 138 23.66 5.58 12.05
CA LEU A 138 24.04 6.94 11.67
C LEU A 138 23.20 7.92 12.50
N GLU A 139 23.83 8.87 13.19
CA GLU A 139 23.08 9.94 13.84
C GLU A 139 22.55 10.93 12.79
N ILE A 140 21.25 11.19 12.84
CA ILE A 140 20.58 12.11 11.92
C ILE A 140 20.73 13.53 12.45
N THR A 141 21.45 14.37 11.71
CA THR A 141 21.66 15.81 12.01
C THR A 141 21.09 16.69 10.90
N ASP A 142 20.98 17.99 11.15
CA ASP A 142 20.58 18.97 10.13
C ASP A 142 21.46 18.93 8.89
N ASP A 143 22.77 18.75 9.06
CA ASP A 143 23.74 18.67 7.97
C ASP A 143 23.48 17.45 7.09
N VAL A 144 23.25 16.29 7.71
CA VAL A 144 22.88 15.05 7.00
C VAL A 144 21.59 15.28 6.23
N LEU A 145 20.53 15.76 6.90
CA LEU A 145 19.20 15.92 6.30
C LEU A 145 19.14 16.98 5.21
N SER A 146 19.99 18.01 5.25
CA SER A 146 19.97 19.15 4.31
C SER A 146 19.88 18.73 2.84
N SER A 147 20.56 17.65 2.48
CA SER A 147 20.61 17.12 1.11
C SER A 147 19.52 16.10 0.77
N TYR A 148 18.74 15.63 1.75
CA TYR A 148 17.69 14.62 1.55
C TYR A 148 16.26 15.17 1.72
N LYS A 149 16.12 16.41 2.21
CA LYS A 149 14.81 17.10 2.31
C LYS A 149 14.12 17.14 0.94
N ASN A 150 12.89 16.60 0.88
CA ASN A 150 12.05 16.54 -0.32
C ASN A 150 12.68 15.81 -1.51
N GLN A 151 13.65 14.92 -1.26
CA GLN A 151 14.25 14.09 -2.30
C GLN A 151 13.62 12.69 -2.32
N GLY A 152 13.61 12.05 -3.50
CA GLY A 152 13.21 10.66 -3.65
C GLY A 152 14.27 9.67 -3.17
N GLY A 153 13.98 8.37 -3.24
CA GLY A 153 14.89 7.31 -2.83
C GLY A 153 14.91 7.04 -1.32
N PHE A 154 15.62 5.97 -0.92
CA PHE A 154 15.91 5.56 0.48
C PHE A 154 17.42 5.53 0.75
N ASP A 155 18.19 6.24 -0.07
CA ASP A 155 19.64 6.23 -0.11
C ASP A 155 20.29 7.04 1.03
N LEU A 156 19.52 7.69 1.91
CA LEU A 156 20.02 8.22 3.17
C LEU A 156 20.54 7.11 4.09
N LEU A 157 19.74 6.06 4.28
CA LEU A 157 20.07 4.94 5.17
C LEU A 157 20.32 3.65 4.40
N GLY A 158 19.96 3.57 3.12
CA GLY A 158 19.85 2.30 2.42
C GLY A 158 18.61 1.52 2.87
N ARG A 159 18.40 0.36 2.26
CA ARG A 159 17.24 -0.51 2.54
C ARG A 159 17.67 -1.97 2.50
N THR A 160 16.90 -2.81 3.18
CA THR A 160 16.93 -4.26 3.02
C THR A 160 15.56 -4.77 2.63
N VAL A 161 15.55 -5.93 1.97
CA VAL A 161 14.31 -6.63 1.60
C VAL A 161 13.84 -7.54 2.76
N ASP A 162 14.71 -7.78 3.74
CA ASP A 162 14.56 -8.87 4.71
C ASP A 162 13.41 -8.69 5.68
N GLN A 163 12.67 -9.78 5.86
CA GLN A 163 11.66 -9.94 6.89
C GLN A 163 12.28 -10.39 8.21
N ILE A 164 11.71 -9.94 9.32
CA ILE A 164 12.15 -10.30 10.67
C ILE A 164 11.36 -11.54 11.09
N ARG A 165 11.88 -12.73 10.76
CA ARG A 165 11.19 -14.01 10.98
C ARG A 165 11.77 -14.83 12.11
N THR A 166 13.10 -14.88 12.23
CA THR A 166 13.74 -15.85 13.12
C THR A 166 13.87 -15.33 14.54
N THR A 167 13.88 -16.24 15.50
CA THR A 167 14.06 -15.89 16.92
C THR A 167 15.39 -15.18 17.14
N GLU A 168 16.44 -15.56 16.38
CA GLU A 168 17.76 -14.91 16.43
C GLU A 168 17.68 -13.45 15.99
N GLN A 169 16.97 -13.16 14.88
CA GLN A 169 16.77 -11.80 14.38
C GLN A 169 16.00 -10.93 15.38
N VAL A 170 14.92 -11.47 15.96
CA VAL A 170 14.13 -10.77 16.99
C VAL A 170 14.96 -10.47 18.24
N ASN A 171 15.74 -11.45 18.71
CA ASN A 171 16.63 -11.28 19.86
C ASN A 171 17.74 -10.27 19.58
N ALA A 172 18.30 -10.27 18.36
CA ALA A 172 19.27 -9.27 17.93
C ALA A 172 18.67 -7.86 17.94
N ALA A 173 17.44 -7.69 17.45
CA ALA A 173 16.74 -6.41 17.48
C ALA A 173 16.53 -5.91 18.92
N ILE A 174 16.12 -6.79 19.86
CA ILE A 174 15.98 -6.45 21.28
C ILE A 174 17.32 -6.02 21.87
N SER A 175 18.39 -6.80 21.65
CA SER A 175 19.73 -6.48 22.17
C SER A 175 20.18 -5.11 21.67
N THR A 176 20.03 -4.82 20.38
CA THR A 176 20.39 -3.52 19.81
C THR A 176 19.61 -2.38 20.44
N CYS A 177 18.28 -2.52 20.60
CA CYS A 177 17.45 -1.46 21.18
C CYS A 177 17.80 -1.19 22.65
N CYS A 178 18.09 -2.23 23.43
CA CYS A 178 18.55 -2.11 24.81
C CYS A 178 19.94 -1.47 24.91
N ASP A 179 20.90 -1.93 24.10
CA ASP A 179 22.29 -1.45 24.14
C ASP A 179 22.39 0.02 23.74
N LEU A 180 21.59 0.44 22.76
CA LEU A 180 21.51 1.84 22.32
C LEU A 180 20.58 2.69 23.20
N SER A 181 19.94 2.09 24.21
CA SER A 181 18.99 2.72 25.13
C SER A 181 17.87 3.48 24.39
N LEU A 182 17.25 2.83 23.41
CA LEU A 182 16.20 3.43 22.60
C LEU A 182 14.86 3.48 23.35
N ASP A 183 14.20 4.63 23.28
CA ASP A 183 12.82 4.83 23.75
C ASP A 183 11.80 4.44 22.68
N GLY A 184 12.15 4.59 21.40
CA GLY A 184 11.30 4.21 20.28
C GLY A 184 12.06 3.70 19.06
N LEU A 185 11.39 2.88 18.26
CA LEU A 185 11.85 2.33 16.98
C LEU A 185 10.77 2.56 15.92
N ILE A 186 11.08 3.39 14.92
CA ILE A 186 10.20 3.72 13.79
C ILE A 186 10.58 2.83 12.60
N ILE A 187 9.64 2.00 12.16
CA ILE A 187 9.79 1.12 11.00
C ILE A 187 8.98 1.70 9.84
N ILE A 188 9.68 2.17 8.82
CA ILE A 188 9.09 2.76 7.62
C ILE A 188 9.00 1.68 6.55
N GLY A 189 7.78 1.29 6.15
CA GLY A 189 7.61 0.26 5.12
C GLY A 189 6.16 -0.08 4.79
N GLY A 190 5.99 -1.16 4.03
CA GLY A 190 4.69 -1.63 3.53
C GLY A 190 4.00 -2.64 4.45
N VAL A 191 3.14 -3.47 3.86
CA VAL A 191 2.33 -4.48 4.56
C VAL A 191 3.17 -5.45 5.39
N THR A 192 4.24 -6.00 4.79
CA THR A 192 5.13 -6.97 5.45
C THR A 192 5.90 -6.36 6.60
N SER A 193 6.52 -5.20 6.38
CA SER A 193 7.28 -4.45 7.38
C SER A 193 6.43 -4.09 8.60
N ASN A 194 5.18 -3.67 8.39
CA ASN A 194 4.28 -3.33 9.49
C ASN A 194 3.74 -4.58 10.22
N SER A 195 3.63 -5.72 9.53
CA SER A 195 3.34 -7.01 10.18
C SER A 195 4.49 -7.46 11.09
N ASP A 196 5.73 -7.23 10.68
CA ASP A 196 6.92 -7.49 11.49
C ASP A 196 7.02 -6.51 12.67
N ALA A 197 6.65 -5.23 12.46
CA ALA A 197 6.59 -4.22 13.52
C ALA A 197 5.62 -4.63 14.64
N ALA A 198 4.45 -5.19 14.31
CA ALA A 198 3.51 -5.71 15.31
C ALA A 198 4.12 -6.85 16.13
N GLN A 199 4.78 -7.80 15.47
CA GLN A 199 5.42 -8.94 16.14
C GLN A 199 6.57 -8.49 17.06
N LEU A 200 7.37 -7.52 16.61
CA LEU A 200 8.40 -6.91 17.43
C LEU A 200 7.81 -6.19 18.63
N ALA A 201 6.75 -5.39 18.45
CA ALA A 201 6.09 -4.68 19.55
C ALA A 201 5.60 -5.63 20.65
N GLU A 202 4.94 -6.72 20.25
CA GLU A 202 4.47 -7.77 21.17
C GLU A 202 5.64 -8.41 21.92
N THR A 203 6.69 -8.77 21.19
CA THR A 203 7.86 -9.44 21.77
C THR A 203 8.65 -8.52 22.69
N PHE A 204 8.76 -7.23 22.36
CA PHE A 204 9.40 -6.22 23.21
C PHE A 204 8.64 -6.05 24.51
N THR A 205 7.31 -6.03 24.46
CA THR A 205 6.46 -5.96 25.67
C THR A 205 6.64 -7.20 26.54
N LYS A 206 6.65 -8.39 25.93
CA LYS A 206 6.87 -9.66 26.63
C LYS A 206 8.23 -9.73 27.35
N HIS A 207 9.27 -9.12 26.79
CA HIS A 207 10.61 -9.06 27.38
C HIS A 207 10.86 -7.83 28.25
N ASN A 208 9.82 -7.04 28.58
CA ASN A 208 9.92 -5.79 29.33
C ASN A 208 10.95 -4.79 28.75
N CYS A 209 11.09 -4.76 27.42
CA CYS A 209 11.93 -3.78 26.74
C CYS A 209 11.26 -2.40 26.82
N LYS A 210 12.03 -1.36 27.15
CA LYS A 210 11.54 0.03 27.23
C LYS A 210 11.06 0.55 25.87
N THR A 211 11.72 0.12 24.80
CA THR A 211 11.55 0.63 23.44
C THR A 211 10.14 0.37 22.90
N LYS A 212 9.53 1.41 22.34
CA LYS A 212 8.22 1.36 21.68
C LYS A 212 8.38 1.21 20.16
N VAL A 213 7.70 0.24 19.55
CA VAL A 213 7.78 -0.02 18.11
C VAL A 213 6.59 0.62 17.40
N ILE A 214 6.89 1.36 16.32
CA ILE A 214 5.90 2.15 15.56
C ILE A 214 6.04 1.85 14.08
N GLY A 215 4.90 1.63 13.43
CA GLY A 215 4.80 1.43 11.99
C GLY A 215 4.44 2.71 11.24
N VAL A 216 5.01 2.89 10.04
CA VAL A 216 4.64 3.98 9.13
C VAL A 216 4.24 3.39 7.76
N PRO A 217 3.05 3.73 7.23
CA PRO A 217 2.53 3.15 5.99
C PRO A 217 3.17 3.80 4.74
N VAL A 218 4.36 3.32 4.38
CA VAL A 218 5.11 3.81 3.21
C VAL A 218 5.30 2.69 2.20
N THR A 219 4.57 2.77 1.10
CA THR A 219 4.68 1.85 -0.02
C THR A 219 4.15 2.49 -1.30
N LEU A 220 4.73 2.11 -2.43
CA LEU A 220 4.31 2.53 -3.76
C LEU A 220 3.05 1.83 -4.28
N SER A 221 2.72 0.65 -3.72
CA SER A 221 1.65 -0.23 -4.20
C SER A 221 0.25 0.28 -3.85
N GLY A 222 0.11 1.13 -2.82
CA GLY A 222 -1.20 1.56 -2.33
C GLY A 222 -2.02 0.43 -1.67
N ASP A 223 -1.41 -0.73 -1.41
CA ASP A 223 -2.09 -1.95 -0.94
C ASP A 223 -2.23 -2.04 0.58
N LEU A 224 -1.51 -1.22 1.35
CA LEU A 224 -1.76 -1.02 2.78
C LEU A 224 -2.90 -0.02 2.97
N LYS A 225 -4.10 -0.41 2.52
CA LYS A 225 -5.32 0.39 2.57
C LYS A 225 -6.40 -0.31 3.38
N ASN A 226 -7.00 0.40 4.33
CA ASN A 226 -8.11 -0.08 5.16
C ASN A 226 -8.89 1.11 5.73
N GLN A 227 -9.88 0.85 6.58
CA GLN A 227 -10.70 1.91 7.20
C GLN A 227 -9.90 2.97 7.98
N PHE A 228 -8.68 2.66 8.41
CA PHE A 228 -7.81 3.61 9.12
C PHE A 228 -6.72 4.22 8.24
N VAL A 229 -6.45 3.66 7.06
CA VAL A 229 -5.39 4.12 6.16
C VAL A 229 -5.99 4.30 4.78
N GLU A 230 -6.28 5.56 4.41
CA GLU A 230 -6.90 5.91 3.13
C GLU A 230 -5.96 5.68 1.93
N THR A 231 -4.67 5.97 2.12
CA THR A 231 -3.61 5.74 1.12
C THR A 231 -2.23 5.69 1.78
N THR A 232 -1.20 5.33 1.00
CA THR A 232 0.17 5.13 1.45
C THR A 232 1.11 6.16 0.84
N VAL A 233 2.17 6.52 1.57
CA VAL A 233 3.17 7.49 1.08
C VAL A 233 3.92 6.94 -0.14
N GLY A 234 3.91 7.75 -1.20
CA GLY A 234 4.59 7.51 -2.47
C GLY A 234 3.67 6.96 -3.56
N PHE A 235 2.46 6.50 -3.21
CA PHE A 235 1.47 6.05 -4.19
C PHE A 235 1.09 7.16 -5.18
N ASP A 236 0.86 8.38 -4.70
CA ASP A 236 0.52 9.54 -5.54
C ASP A 236 1.65 9.88 -6.53
N THR A 237 2.88 10.01 -6.02
CA THR A 237 4.06 10.32 -6.85
C THR A 237 4.27 9.24 -7.91
N VAL A 238 4.20 7.96 -7.53
CA VAL A 238 4.43 6.85 -8.47
C VAL A 238 3.35 6.81 -9.54
N CYS A 239 2.08 6.98 -9.18
CA CYS A 239 0.98 7.02 -10.15
C CYS A 239 1.10 8.20 -11.11
N LYS A 240 1.48 9.40 -10.64
CA LYS A 240 1.69 10.56 -11.51
C LYS A 240 2.82 10.34 -12.51
N VAL A 241 3.97 9.83 -12.07
CA VAL A 241 5.10 9.54 -12.97
C VAL A 241 4.75 8.46 -13.98
N ASN A 242 4.14 7.35 -13.54
CA ASN A 242 3.74 6.29 -14.45
C ASN A 242 2.68 6.77 -15.44
N SER A 243 1.70 7.56 -15.00
CA SER A 243 0.65 8.11 -15.87
C SER A 243 1.20 9.11 -16.88
N GLN A 244 2.24 9.87 -16.52
CA GLN A 244 2.98 10.71 -17.47
C GLN A 244 3.62 9.87 -18.58
N LEU A 245 4.33 8.80 -18.21
CA LEU A 245 4.99 7.91 -19.16
C LEU A 245 3.97 7.19 -20.06
N ILE A 246 2.90 6.67 -19.48
CA ILE A 246 1.81 6.04 -20.22
C ILE A 246 1.14 7.03 -21.16
N GLY A 247 0.83 8.25 -20.70
CA GLY A 247 0.24 9.29 -21.54
C GLY A 247 1.12 9.63 -22.76
N ASN A 248 2.44 9.61 -22.60
CA ASN A 248 3.37 9.77 -23.73
C ASN A 248 3.34 8.58 -24.69
N VAL A 249 3.28 7.35 -24.16
CA VAL A 249 3.14 6.12 -24.97
C VAL A 249 1.81 6.12 -25.73
N CYS A 250 0.72 6.57 -25.11
CA CYS A 250 -0.58 6.74 -25.76
C CYS A 250 -0.51 7.70 -26.96
N LEU A 251 0.17 8.85 -26.81
CA LEU A 251 0.36 9.79 -27.92
C LEU A 251 1.24 9.20 -29.04
N ASP A 252 2.28 8.45 -28.68
CA ASP A 252 3.12 7.76 -29.65
C ASP A 252 2.31 6.71 -30.43
N ALA A 253 1.42 5.98 -29.76
CA ALA A 253 0.54 5.00 -30.38
C ALA A 253 -0.37 5.61 -31.46
N VAL A 254 -0.99 6.77 -31.18
CA VAL A 254 -1.77 7.51 -32.19
C VAL A 254 -0.89 7.99 -33.34
N SER A 255 0.29 8.54 -33.01
CA SER A 255 1.19 9.13 -34.00
C SER A 255 1.77 8.09 -34.96
N ALA A 256 2.12 6.90 -34.45
CA ALA A 256 2.63 5.80 -35.24
C ALA A 256 1.52 5.04 -36.00
N GLY A 257 0.34 4.88 -35.39
CA GLY A 257 -0.83 4.23 -36.01
C GLY A 257 -0.64 2.76 -36.37
N LYS A 258 0.31 2.06 -35.73
CA LYS A 258 0.70 0.68 -36.09
C LYS A 258 1.12 -0.24 -34.94
N TYR A 259 1.29 0.28 -33.72
CA TYR A 259 1.83 -0.49 -32.60
C TYR A 259 0.81 -0.65 -31.48
N TYR A 260 0.78 -1.84 -30.89
CA TYR A 260 0.12 -2.11 -29.63
C TYR A 260 1.14 -2.14 -28.50
N TYR A 261 1.03 -1.23 -27.55
CA TYR A 261 1.97 -1.11 -26.43
C TYR A 261 1.44 -1.90 -25.24
N PHE A 262 2.26 -2.83 -24.75
CA PHE A 262 2.01 -3.63 -23.55
C PHE A 262 2.85 -3.03 -22.43
N VAL A 263 2.18 -2.32 -21.51
CA VAL A 263 2.85 -1.59 -20.43
C VAL A 263 2.62 -2.31 -19.12
N ARG A 264 3.65 -2.99 -18.61
CA ARG A 264 3.64 -3.56 -17.27
C ARG A 264 3.94 -2.49 -16.23
N LEU A 265 3.20 -2.51 -15.13
CA LEU A 265 3.32 -1.58 -14.02
C LEU A 265 3.69 -2.29 -12.73
N MET A 266 4.72 -1.76 -12.07
CA MET A 266 5.15 -2.21 -10.74
C MET A 266 4.13 -1.76 -9.68
N GLY A 267 3.61 -2.69 -8.88
CA GLY A 267 2.49 -2.43 -7.97
C GLY A 267 2.28 -3.51 -6.90
N GLY A 268 3.18 -4.49 -6.82
CA GLY A 268 3.03 -5.66 -5.96
C GLY A 268 1.91 -6.58 -6.46
N LYS A 269 1.14 -7.12 -5.51
CA LYS A 269 0.11 -8.13 -5.78
C LYS A 269 -1.23 -7.52 -6.20
N ALA A 270 -1.56 -6.33 -5.69
CA ALA A 270 -2.81 -5.64 -5.99
C ALA A 270 -2.66 -4.73 -7.22
N SER A 271 -3.76 -4.44 -7.91
CA SER A 271 -3.71 -3.68 -9.17
C SER A 271 -3.88 -2.16 -9.00
N HIS A 272 -3.76 -1.61 -7.77
CA HIS A 272 -4.05 -0.19 -7.47
C HIS A 272 -3.30 0.79 -8.36
N VAL A 273 -2.01 0.56 -8.61
CA VAL A 273 -1.19 1.44 -9.48
C VAL A 273 -1.70 1.41 -10.92
N ALA A 274 -2.02 0.23 -11.46
CA ALA A 274 -2.55 0.09 -12.81
C ALA A 274 -3.94 0.73 -12.94
N PHE A 275 -4.75 0.60 -11.90
CA PHE A 275 -6.09 1.18 -11.83
C PHE A 275 -6.07 2.71 -11.79
N GLU A 276 -5.27 3.32 -10.92
CA GLU A 276 -5.11 4.77 -10.86
C GLU A 276 -4.52 5.31 -12.17
N CYS A 277 -3.50 4.65 -12.73
CA CYS A 277 -2.92 5.07 -14.01
C CYS A 277 -3.95 5.00 -15.15
N ALA A 278 -4.82 3.98 -15.18
CA ALA A 278 -5.88 3.87 -16.17
C ALA A 278 -6.88 5.03 -16.09
N LEU A 279 -7.26 5.44 -14.88
CA LEU A 279 -8.13 6.60 -14.65
C LEU A 279 -7.47 7.93 -15.07
N GLN A 280 -6.15 8.05 -14.94
CA GLN A 280 -5.43 9.27 -15.30
C GLN A 280 -5.13 9.39 -16.81
N SER A 281 -4.72 8.30 -17.46
CA SER A 281 -4.21 8.33 -18.86
C SER A 281 -5.19 7.78 -19.91
N HIS A 282 -6.26 7.09 -19.48
CA HIS A 282 -7.29 6.49 -20.35
C HIS A 282 -6.73 5.54 -21.45
N PRO A 283 -5.96 4.49 -21.09
CA PRO A 283 -5.50 3.49 -22.05
C PRO A 283 -6.69 2.76 -22.69
N ASN A 284 -6.48 2.08 -23.82
CA ASN A 284 -7.60 1.36 -24.45
C ASN A 284 -8.02 0.13 -23.66
N MET A 285 -7.06 -0.52 -23.01
CA MET A 285 -7.29 -1.72 -22.23
C MET A 285 -6.50 -1.64 -20.93
N VAL A 286 -7.09 -2.18 -19.86
CA VAL A 286 -6.43 -2.43 -18.59
C VAL A 286 -6.92 -3.78 -18.08
N ILE A 287 -6.00 -4.60 -17.58
CA ILE A 287 -6.35 -5.86 -16.94
C ILE A 287 -6.17 -5.68 -15.44
N LEU A 288 -7.19 -6.00 -14.66
CA LEU A 288 -7.10 -6.00 -13.20
C LEU A 288 -7.01 -7.43 -12.69
N GLY A 289 -6.00 -7.73 -11.87
CA GLY A 289 -5.82 -9.06 -11.27
C GLY A 289 -7.04 -9.51 -10.47
N GLU A 290 -7.70 -8.57 -9.80
CA GLU A 290 -8.91 -8.81 -9.01
C GLU A 290 -10.08 -9.31 -9.87
N GLU A 291 -10.28 -8.76 -11.07
CA GLU A 291 -11.32 -9.23 -12.01
C GLU A 291 -11.00 -10.62 -12.55
N VAL A 292 -9.73 -10.86 -12.86
CA VAL A 292 -9.21 -12.13 -13.37
C VAL A 292 -9.40 -13.23 -12.32
N ALA A 293 -9.06 -12.96 -11.06
CA ALA A 293 -9.23 -13.89 -9.95
C ALA A 293 -10.70 -14.15 -9.64
N LEU A 294 -11.55 -13.11 -9.63
CA LEU A 294 -12.98 -13.25 -9.38
C LEU A 294 -13.67 -14.10 -10.46
N SER A 295 -13.34 -13.85 -11.72
CA SER A 295 -13.92 -14.53 -12.88
C SER A 295 -13.22 -15.85 -13.24
N LYS A 296 -12.10 -16.17 -12.55
CA LYS A 296 -11.24 -17.34 -12.80
C LYS A 296 -10.77 -17.46 -14.26
N LEU A 297 -10.40 -16.33 -14.87
CA LEU A 297 -9.98 -16.32 -16.27
C LEU A 297 -8.65 -17.08 -16.44
N THR A 298 -8.59 -17.88 -17.50
CA THR A 298 -7.37 -18.55 -17.97
C THR A 298 -6.51 -17.59 -18.78
N LEU A 299 -5.23 -17.92 -18.95
CA LEU A 299 -4.28 -17.19 -19.77
C LEU A 299 -4.74 -17.10 -21.23
N MET A 300 -5.37 -18.16 -21.74
CA MET A 300 -5.95 -18.17 -23.09
C MET A 300 -7.19 -17.28 -23.22
N GLU A 301 -8.08 -17.26 -22.21
CA GLU A 301 -9.23 -16.35 -22.21
C GLU A 301 -8.80 -14.89 -22.15
N ILE A 302 -7.78 -14.56 -21.35
CA ILE A 302 -7.18 -13.21 -21.32
C ILE A 302 -6.61 -12.85 -22.69
N THR A 303 -5.83 -13.75 -23.28
CA THR A 303 -5.27 -13.57 -24.64
C THR A 303 -6.37 -13.31 -25.66
N ASN A 304 -7.43 -14.12 -25.65
CA ASN A 304 -8.57 -13.97 -26.56
C ASN A 304 -9.29 -12.62 -26.37
N LYS A 305 -9.52 -12.18 -25.12
CA LYS A 305 -10.12 -10.86 -24.85
C LYS A 305 -9.29 -9.71 -25.42
N ILE A 306 -7.95 -9.79 -25.32
CA ILE A 306 -7.06 -8.79 -25.91
C ILE A 306 -7.19 -8.83 -27.45
N CYS A 307 -7.14 -10.02 -28.05
CA CYS A 307 -7.33 -10.18 -29.49
C CYS A 307 -8.67 -9.63 -29.97
N ASP A 308 -9.77 -9.91 -29.28
CA ASP A 308 -11.10 -9.40 -29.61
C ASP A 308 -11.15 -7.87 -29.59
N GLY A 309 -10.47 -7.25 -28.61
CA GLY A 309 -10.31 -5.80 -28.55
C GLY A 309 -9.48 -5.23 -29.73
N VAL A 310 -8.40 -5.92 -30.12
CA VAL A 310 -7.59 -5.57 -31.30
C VAL A 310 -8.43 -5.65 -32.59
N GLU A 311 -9.24 -6.70 -32.73
CA GLU A 311 -10.13 -6.89 -33.88
C GLU A 311 -11.23 -5.83 -33.94
N ALA A 312 -11.85 -5.50 -32.80
CA ALA A 312 -12.86 -4.46 -32.71
C ALA A 312 -12.33 -3.09 -33.14
N ARG A 313 -11.09 -2.76 -32.75
CA ARG A 313 -10.40 -1.53 -33.19
C ARG A 313 -10.03 -1.58 -34.66
N ALA A 314 -9.53 -2.72 -35.15
CA ALA A 314 -9.19 -2.90 -36.55
C ALA A 314 -10.42 -2.76 -37.47
N ALA A 315 -11.61 -3.16 -37.01
CA ALA A 315 -12.87 -2.95 -37.72
C ALA A 315 -13.21 -1.46 -37.90
N GLN A 316 -12.70 -0.58 -37.03
CA GLN A 316 -12.79 0.88 -37.16
C GLN A 316 -11.59 1.50 -37.89
N GLY A 317 -10.70 0.68 -38.46
CA GLY A 317 -9.48 1.15 -39.13
C GLY A 317 -8.37 1.59 -38.17
N LYS A 318 -8.46 1.29 -36.88
CA LYS A 318 -7.45 1.59 -35.87
C LYS A 318 -6.56 0.37 -35.63
N TYR A 319 -5.26 0.51 -35.82
CA TYR A 319 -4.27 -0.58 -35.72
C TYR A 319 -3.21 -0.33 -34.64
N HIS A 320 -3.54 0.51 -33.67
CA HIS A 320 -2.72 0.87 -32.53
C HIS A 320 -3.53 0.79 -31.25
N GLY A 321 -2.84 0.69 -30.12
CA GLY A 321 -3.48 0.77 -28.81
C GLY A 321 -2.49 0.64 -27.66
N VAL A 322 -2.97 0.87 -26.44
CA VAL A 322 -2.19 0.74 -25.21
C VAL A 322 -2.95 -0.15 -24.23
N LEU A 323 -2.24 -1.15 -23.69
CA LEU A 323 -2.72 -2.10 -22.68
C LEU A 323 -1.88 -1.94 -21.42
N LEU A 324 -2.54 -1.73 -20.28
CA LEU A 324 -1.89 -1.73 -18.96
C LEU A 324 -2.02 -3.09 -18.27
N ILE A 325 -0.91 -3.56 -17.72
CA ILE A 325 -0.79 -4.88 -17.07
C ILE A 325 -0.15 -4.68 -15.68
N PRO A 326 -0.82 -5.07 -14.58
CA PRO A 326 -0.19 -5.08 -13.26
C PRO A 326 0.81 -6.23 -13.17
N GLU A 327 1.97 -6.02 -12.52
CA GLU A 327 2.98 -7.08 -12.35
C GLU A 327 2.45 -8.31 -11.61
N GLY A 328 1.51 -8.12 -10.67
CA GLY A 328 0.85 -9.20 -9.92
C GLY A 328 -0.20 -10.00 -10.71
N LEU A 329 -0.43 -9.70 -11.99
CA LEU A 329 -1.41 -10.41 -12.81
C LEU A 329 -1.17 -11.92 -12.83
N ILE A 330 0.09 -12.35 -12.85
CA ILE A 330 0.46 -13.77 -12.97
C ILE A 330 -0.03 -14.60 -11.77
N GLU A 331 -0.04 -14.05 -10.56
CA GLU A 331 -0.57 -14.72 -9.36
C GLU A 331 -2.11 -14.68 -9.29
N SER A 332 -2.75 -13.85 -10.11
CA SER A 332 -4.21 -13.75 -10.19
C SER A 332 -4.82 -14.78 -11.14
N ILE A 333 -4.03 -15.29 -12.10
CA ILE A 333 -4.44 -16.31 -13.06
C ILE A 333 -4.39 -17.69 -12.35
N PRO A 334 -5.52 -18.41 -12.20
CA PRO A 334 -5.58 -19.62 -11.37
C PRO A 334 -4.56 -20.71 -11.75
N GLU A 335 -4.37 -20.92 -13.05
CA GLU A 335 -3.45 -21.94 -13.59
C GLU A 335 -1.98 -21.56 -13.36
N MET A 336 -1.62 -20.30 -13.57
CA MET A 336 -0.28 -19.80 -13.30
C MET A 336 0.02 -19.79 -11.80
N TYR A 337 -0.95 -19.38 -10.97
CA TYR A 337 -0.83 -19.44 -9.53
C TYR A 337 -0.55 -20.85 -9.03
N ALA A 338 -1.30 -21.86 -9.52
CA ALA A 338 -1.07 -23.26 -9.13
C ALA A 338 0.34 -23.75 -9.50
N LEU A 339 0.82 -23.42 -10.71
CA LEU A 339 2.19 -23.73 -11.15
C LEU A 339 3.24 -23.06 -10.25
N ILE A 340 3.08 -21.77 -9.96
CA ILE A 340 3.97 -21.00 -9.09
C ILE A 340 4.02 -21.62 -7.68
N GLN A 341 2.87 -22.00 -7.11
CA GLN A 341 2.83 -22.63 -5.78
C GLN A 341 3.56 -23.97 -5.76
N GLU A 342 3.46 -24.77 -6.83
CA GLU A 342 4.17 -26.05 -6.92
C GLU A 342 5.69 -25.85 -7.01
N ILE A 343 6.14 -24.91 -7.85
CA ILE A 343 7.54 -24.50 -7.95
C ILE A 343 8.04 -23.98 -6.59
N ASN A 344 7.25 -23.18 -5.89
CA ASN A 344 7.61 -22.62 -4.59
C ASN A 344 7.78 -23.70 -3.50
N ASN A 345 6.95 -24.75 -3.53
CA ASN A 345 7.09 -25.88 -2.64
C ASN A 345 8.39 -26.66 -2.91
N LEU A 346 8.76 -26.82 -4.19
CA LEU A 346 10.02 -27.49 -4.56
C LEU A 346 11.25 -26.68 -4.12
N HIS A 347 11.24 -25.36 -4.29
CA HIS A 347 12.29 -24.49 -3.75
C HIS A 347 12.40 -24.57 -2.22
N SER A 348 11.27 -24.58 -1.52
CA SER A 348 11.24 -24.71 -0.05
C SER A 348 11.85 -26.04 0.43
N ASN A 349 11.83 -27.07 -0.42
CA ASN A 349 12.45 -28.36 -0.19
C ASN A 349 13.92 -28.43 -0.67
N ASN A 350 14.53 -27.30 -1.07
CA ASN A 350 15.90 -27.18 -1.58
C ASN A 350 16.17 -28.02 -2.84
N VAL A 351 15.17 -28.18 -3.71
CA VAL A 351 15.37 -28.82 -5.02
C VAL A 351 16.17 -27.86 -5.93
N PRO A 352 17.25 -28.32 -6.58
CA PRO A 352 18.00 -27.50 -7.55
C PRO A 352 17.12 -27.03 -8.71
N GLU A 353 17.36 -25.81 -9.18
CA GLU A 353 16.59 -25.16 -10.26
C GLU A 353 16.45 -26.04 -11.52
N ASP A 354 17.51 -26.73 -11.92
CA ASP A 354 17.54 -27.61 -13.10
C ASP A 354 16.65 -28.85 -12.96
N ASP A 355 16.40 -29.31 -11.74
CA ASP A 355 15.63 -30.52 -11.46
C ASP A 355 14.14 -30.25 -11.30
N ILE A 356 13.75 -28.99 -11.05
CA ILE A 356 12.36 -28.58 -10.81
C ILE A 356 11.41 -29.06 -11.92
N PRO A 357 11.70 -28.86 -13.23
CA PRO A 357 10.77 -29.26 -14.29
C PRO A 357 10.46 -30.76 -14.33
N SER A 358 11.36 -31.60 -13.81
CA SER A 358 11.20 -33.06 -13.76
C SER A 358 10.34 -33.54 -12.59
N GLN A 359 10.22 -32.73 -11.54
CA GLN A 359 9.49 -33.04 -10.30
C GLN A 359 8.10 -32.40 -10.24
N LEU A 360 7.73 -31.62 -11.27
CA LEU A 360 6.39 -31.06 -11.41
C LEU A 360 5.35 -32.15 -11.69
N SER A 361 4.14 -31.93 -11.18
CA SER A 361 2.95 -32.72 -11.49
C SER A 361 2.70 -32.75 -13.00
N PRO A 362 2.04 -33.80 -13.54
CA PRO A 362 1.80 -33.92 -14.99
C PRO A 362 1.09 -32.70 -15.58
N TRP A 363 0.18 -32.08 -14.81
CA TRP A 363 -0.54 -30.89 -15.22
C TRP A 363 0.36 -29.64 -15.20
N ALA A 364 1.13 -29.42 -14.13
CA ALA A 364 2.05 -28.29 -14.04
C ALA A 364 3.18 -28.38 -15.07
N ALA A 365 3.69 -29.59 -15.34
CA ALA A 365 4.68 -29.83 -16.38
C ALA A 365 4.13 -29.54 -17.79
N ALA A 366 2.85 -29.84 -18.05
CA ALA A 366 2.21 -29.47 -19.31
C ALA A 366 2.08 -27.94 -19.46
N MET A 367 1.69 -27.25 -18.39
CA MET A 367 1.62 -25.78 -18.38
C MET A 367 3.01 -25.16 -18.56
N PHE A 368 4.02 -25.67 -17.86
CA PHE A 368 5.41 -25.23 -17.96
C PHE A 368 5.98 -25.37 -19.38
N LYS A 369 5.59 -26.44 -20.10
CA LYS A 369 5.94 -26.68 -21.51
C LYS A 369 5.16 -25.81 -22.50
N PHE A 370 3.94 -25.39 -22.13
CA PHE A 370 3.14 -24.48 -22.94
C PHE A 370 3.73 -23.07 -22.95
N LEU A 371 4.36 -22.65 -21.83
CA LEU A 371 4.96 -21.33 -21.71
C LEU A 371 6.19 -21.17 -22.61
N PRO A 372 6.45 -19.94 -23.11
CA PRO A 372 7.67 -19.65 -23.83
C PRO A 372 8.93 -19.92 -22.98
N PRO A 373 10.05 -20.40 -23.57
CA PRO A 373 11.25 -20.76 -22.82
C PRO A 373 11.89 -19.66 -21.97
N PHE A 374 11.63 -18.37 -22.28
CA PHE A 374 12.11 -17.26 -21.44
C PHE A 374 11.32 -17.15 -20.13
N ILE A 375 9.98 -17.23 -20.19
CA ILE A 375 9.12 -17.25 -19.01
C ILE A 375 9.38 -18.47 -18.14
N SER A 376 9.52 -19.65 -18.75
CA SER A 376 9.80 -20.88 -18.00
C SER A 376 11.11 -20.80 -17.20
N ARG A 377 12.12 -20.08 -17.72
CA ARG A 377 13.37 -19.82 -16.99
C ARG A 377 13.17 -18.82 -15.85
N GLU A 378 12.46 -17.72 -16.12
CA GLU A 378 12.17 -16.69 -15.10
C GLU A 378 11.36 -17.25 -13.91
N LEU A 379 10.43 -18.17 -14.15
CA LEU A 379 9.62 -18.79 -13.10
C LEU A 379 10.40 -19.71 -12.16
N VAL A 380 11.55 -20.21 -12.58
CA VAL A 380 12.40 -21.16 -11.83
C VAL A 380 13.48 -20.44 -11.01
N LEU A 381 13.71 -19.15 -11.25
CA LEU A 381 14.68 -18.37 -10.50
C LEU A 381 14.28 -18.24 -9.02
N HIS A 382 15.28 -18.29 -8.13
CA HIS A 382 15.11 -18.13 -6.69
C HIS A 382 14.25 -16.91 -6.26
N GLN A 383 13.44 -17.13 -5.22
CA GLN A 383 12.39 -16.24 -4.70
C GLN A 383 12.89 -14.95 -4.01
N GLU A 384 11.97 -13.99 -3.81
CA GLU A 384 12.17 -12.89 -2.84
C GLU A 384 12.15 -13.43 -1.39
N SER A 385 12.74 -12.69 -0.45
CA SER A 385 12.87 -13.10 0.98
C SER A 385 11.54 -13.40 1.70
N ASP A 386 10.39 -13.08 1.08
CA ASP A 386 9.06 -13.34 1.61
C ASP A 386 8.46 -14.68 1.16
N ASN A 387 9.20 -15.49 0.40
CA ASN A 387 8.74 -16.71 -0.30
C ASN A 387 7.67 -16.43 -1.38
N SER A 388 7.52 -15.18 -1.84
CA SER A 388 6.72 -14.88 -3.02
C SER A 388 7.55 -15.02 -4.30
N ALA A 389 6.87 -15.30 -5.41
CA ALA A 389 7.52 -15.28 -6.71
C ALA A 389 8.08 -13.87 -6.96
N GLN A 390 9.24 -13.76 -7.60
CA GLN A 390 9.79 -12.45 -7.94
C GLN A 390 9.00 -11.84 -9.11
N LEU A 391 7.80 -11.32 -8.83
CA LEU A 391 6.84 -10.81 -9.81
C LEU A 391 7.44 -9.76 -10.74
N SER A 392 8.41 -8.99 -10.24
CA SER A 392 9.10 -7.97 -11.02
C SER A 392 9.99 -8.56 -12.13
N GLN A 393 10.50 -9.79 -11.96
CA GLN A 393 11.36 -10.47 -12.92
C GLN A 393 10.58 -11.26 -13.98
N ILE A 394 9.31 -11.58 -13.74
CA ILE A 394 8.47 -12.29 -14.70
C ILE A 394 7.94 -11.29 -15.72
N ASP A 395 8.40 -11.40 -16.96
CA ASP A 395 8.06 -10.50 -18.06
C ASP A 395 6.66 -10.81 -18.63
N THR A 396 5.65 -10.59 -17.79
CA THR A 396 4.22 -10.90 -18.07
C THR A 396 3.69 -10.17 -19.30
N GLU A 397 4.18 -8.96 -19.58
CA GLU A 397 3.87 -8.22 -20.81
C GLU A 397 4.40 -8.91 -22.06
N GLN A 398 5.60 -9.50 -21.98
CA GLN A 398 6.19 -10.23 -23.10
C GLN A 398 5.50 -11.57 -23.30
N LEU A 399 5.12 -12.25 -22.21
CA LEU A 399 4.27 -13.45 -22.27
C LEU A 399 2.97 -13.16 -23.03
N LEU A 400 2.22 -12.14 -22.60
CA LEU A 400 0.95 -11.78 -23.22
C LEU A 400 1.14 -11.31 -24.66
N ALA A 401 2.15 -10.48 -24.94
CA ALA A 401 2.45 -10.04 -26.30
C ALA A 401 2.75 -11.22 -27.24
N HIS A 402 3.53 -12.20 -26.79
CA HIS A 402 3.85 -13.41 -27.55
C HIS A 402 2.60 -14.25 -27.85
N LEU A 403 1.76 -14.48 -26.84
CA LEU A 403 0.53 -15.26 -26.99
C LEU A 403 -0.48 -14.55 -27.91
N VAL A 404 -0.64 -13.23 -27.76
CA VAL A 404 -1.50 -12.41 -28.61
C VAL A 404 -0.98 -12.41 -30.05
N GLU A 405 0.33 -12.27 -30.29
CA GLU A 405 0.89 -12.34 -31.63
C GLU A 405 0.64 -13.71 -32.28
N ALA A 406 0.82 -14.80 -31.54
CA ALA A 406 0.53 -16.15 -32.02
C ALA A 406 -0.95 -16.34 -32.39
N GLU A 407 -1.86 -15.89 -31.54
CA GLU A 407 -3.31 -15.99 -31.78
C GLU A 407 -3.76 -15.06 -32.93
N MET A 408 -3.28 -13.82 -33.00
CA MET A 408 -3.58 -12.93 -34.13
C MET A 408 -3.08 -13.48 -35.47
N ASN A 409 -1.89 -14.12 -35.49
CA ASN A 409 -1.38 -14.79 -36.68
C ASN A 409 -2.25 -15.98 -37.09
N LYS A 410 -2.79 -16.72 -36.13
CA LYS A 410 -3.75 -17.80 -36.38
C LYS A 410 -5.06 -17.27 -36.94
N ARG A 411 -5.67 -16.25 -36.33
CA ARG A 411 -6.89 -15.57 -36.82
C ARG A 411 -6.70 -14.98 -38.23
N THR A 412 -5.50 -14.48 -38.54
CA THR A 412 -5.14 -14.00 -39.89
C THR A 412 -5.15 -15.15 -40.91
N LYS A 413 -4.59 -16.32 -40.57
CA LYS A 413 -4.57 -17.50 -41.44
C LYS A 413 -5.96 -18.09 -41.66
N GLU A 414 -6.80 -18.06 -40.63
CA GLU A 414 -8.19 -18.52 -40.67
C GLU A 414 -9.13 -17.51 -41.38
N GLY A 415 -8.67 -16.28 -41.61
CA GLY A 415 -9.41 -15.22 -42.31
C GLY A 415 -10.44 -14.48 -41.45
N SER A 416 -10.51 -14.75 -40.14
CA SER A 416 -11.34 -14.00 -39.19
C SER A 416 -10.82 -12.58 -38.97
N TYR A 417 -9.50 -12.40 -38.97
CA TYR A 417 -8.86 -11.09 -38.90
C TYR A 417 -8.42 -10.58 -40.29
N LYS A 418 -8.91 -9.40 -40.67
CA LYS A 418 -8.59 -8.73 -41.95
C LYS A 418 -7.80 -7.43 -41.78
N GLY A 419 -7.29 -7.17 -40.59
CA GLY A 419 -6.54 -5.95 -40.29
C GLY A 419 -5.07 -6.02 -40.74
N ARG A 420 -4.28 -5.01 -40.32
CA ARG A 420 -2.83 -5.00 -40.55
C ARG A 420 -2.13 -6.03 -39.68
N LYS A 421 -0.91 -6.43 -40.09
CA LYS A 421 -0.04 -7.28 -39.27
C LYS A 421 0.08 -6.70 -37.86
N PHE A 422 -0.23 -7.52 -36.86
CA PHE A 422 -0.09 -7.16 -35.46
C PHE A 422 1.40 -6.92 -35.11
N SER A 423 1.67 -5.88 -34.34
CA SER A 423 3.01 -5.56 -33.85
C SER A 423 2.90 -5.02 -32.43
N SER A 424 3.59 -5.68 -31.50
CA SER A 424 3.61 -5.31 -30.09
C SER A 424 4.93 -4.62 -29.70
N VAL A 425 4.85 -3.69 -28.77
CA VAL A 425 6.01 -3.06 -28.09
C VAL A 425 5.80 -3.21 -26.59
N CYS A 426 6.79 -3.73 -25.87
CA CYS A 426 6.69 -3.99 -24.44
C CYS A 426 7.45 -2.92 -23.64
N HIS A 427 6.85 -2.46 -22.54
CA HIS A 427 7.46 -1.56 -21.57
C HIS A 427 7.21 -2.05 -20.15
N PHE A 428 8.19 -1.87 -19.27
CA PHE A 428 8.02 -2.06 -17.83
C PHE A 428 8.35 -0.76 -17.10
N PHE A 429 7.32 -0.17 -16.46
CA PHE A 429 7.47 1.03 -15.64
C PHE A 429 7.37 0.69 -14.16
N GLY A 430 8.36 1.14 -13.39
CA GLY A 430 8.42 0.89 -11.96
C GLY A 430 9.62 1.57 -11.32
N CYS A 431 10.82 1.05 -11.61
CA CYS A 431 12.07 1.55 -11.04
C CYS A 431 12.29 3.06 -11.26
N GLN A 432 11.85 3.57 -12.41
CA GLN A 432 11.93 5.00 -12.77
C GLN A 432 11.08 5.88 -11.82
N ALA A 433 9.92 5.37 -11.39
CA ALA A 433 9.01 6.10 -10.51
C ALA A 433 9.47 6.08 -9.04
N ARG A 434 10.08 4.98 -8.57
CA ARG A 434 10.43 4.83 -7.13
C ARG A 434 11.46 5.84 -6.62
N GLY A 435 12.35 6.31 -7.50
CA GLY A 435 13.40 7.28 -7.18
C GLY A 435 13.02 8.73 -7.51
N SER A 436 11.79 8.96 -7.95
CA SER A 436 11.34 10.29 -8.36
C SER A 436 11.20 11.26 -7.18
N LEU A 437 11.29 12.55 -7.46
CA LEU A 437 11.01 13.59 -6.46
C LEU A 437 9.55 13.47 -6.00
N PRO A 438 9.28 13.39 -4.68
CA PRO A 438 7.93 13.27 -4.16
C PRO A 438 7.08 14.50 -4.48
N SER A 439 5.81 14.28 -4.81
CA SER A 439 4.80 15.33 -4.97
C SER A 439 4.61 16.14 -3.69
N ASN A 440 3.96 17.31 -3.77
CA ASN A 440 3.62 18.09 -2.58
C ASN A 440 2.75 17.29 -1.60
N PHE A 441 1.81 16.49 -2.12
CA PHE A 441 0.97 15.61 -1.32
C PHE A 441 1.79 14.59 -0.53
N ASP A 442 2.66 13.82 -1.19
CA ASP A 442 3.51 12.83 -0.51
C ASP A 442 4.53 13.48 0.43
N CYS A 443 5.05 14.67 0.09
CA CYS A 443 5.92 15.44 0.99
C CYS A 443 5.21 15.82 2.29
N ASN A 444 4.01 16.39 2.19
CA ASN A 444 3.18 16.81 3.33
C ASN A 444 2.76 15.58 4.14
N TYR A 445 2.22 14.56 3.49
CA TYR A 445 1.75 13.35 4.17
C TYR A 445 2.87 12.62 4.91
N ALA A 446 4.01 12.39 4.27
CA ALA A 446 5.17 11.78 4.91
C ALA A 446 5.69 12.59 6.11
N TYR A 447 5.79 13.91 5.95
CA TYR A 447 6.26 14.79 7.01
C TYR A 447 5.33 14.73 8.23
N VAL A 448 4.01 14.79 8.02
CA VAL A 448 2.99 14.65 9.06
C VAL A 448 3.08 13.31 9.78
N LEU A 449 3.21 12.21 9.05
CA LEU A 449 3.37 10.87 9.66
C LEU A 449 4.62 10.80 10.56
N GLY A 450 5.72 11.43 10.15
CA GLY A 450 6.93 11.54 10.97
C GLY A 450 6.68 12.27 12.30
N HIS A 451 5.93 13.37 12.27
CA HIS A 451 5.51 14.09 13.49
C HIS A 451 4.64 13.23 14.39
N ILE A 452 3.67 12.51 13.82
CA ILE A 452 2.78 11.60 14.56
C ILE A 452 3.59 10.52 15.29
N CYS A 453 4.60 9.92 14.65
CA CYS A 453 5.44 8.90 15.28
C CYS A 453 6.04 9.39 16.59
N VAL A 454 6.52 10.63 16.62
CA VAL A 454 7.14 11.20 17.83
C VAL A 454 6.11 11.43 18.93
N GLN A 455 4.89 11.82 18.58
CA GLN A 455 3.79 11.93 19.55
C GLN A 455 3.37 10.56 20.11
N ILE A 456 3.40 9.50 19.28
CA ILE A 456 3.16 8.12 19.73
C ILE A 456 4.24 7.67 20.74
N ILE A 457 5.51 8.00 20.50
CA ILE A 457 6.61 7.69 21.45
C ILE A 457 6.43 8.49 22.75
N ALA A 458 6.17 9.78 22.65
CA ALA A 458 6.00 10.67 23.81
C ALA A 458 4.82 10.25 24.71
N THR A 459 3.78 9.66 24.13
CA THR A 459 2.63 9.08 24.86
C THR A 459 2.89 7.67 25.40
N GLY A 460 4.01 7.04 25.03
CA GLY A 460 4.38 5.70 25.51
C GLY A 460 3.62 4.55 24.83
N LEU A 461 3.00 4.81 23.67
CA LEU A 461 2.21 3.83 22.93
C LEU A 461 3.11 2.84 22.17
N ASN A 462 2.84 1.54 22.28
CA ASN A 462 3.62 0.47 21.63
C ASN A 462 2.76 -0.33 20.65
N GLY A 463 3.27 -0.61 19.46
CA GLY A 463 2.57 -1.42 18.45
C GLY A 463 1.52 -0.63 17.68
N TYR A 464 1.73 0.68 17.51
CA TYR A 464 0.83 1.58 16.79
C TYR A 464 1.38 1.95 15.41
N MET A 465 0.47 2.25 14.50
CA MET A 465 0.75 2.84 13.19
C MET A 465 0.35 4.32 13.22
N ALA A 466 1.21 5.17 12.66
CA ALA A 466 0.85 6.55 12.38
C ALA A 466 -0.16 6.62 11.22
N THR A 467 -1.27 7.34 11.40
CA THR A 467 -2.31 7.49 10.38
C THR A 467 -2.82 8.93 10.28
N VAL A 468 -3.24 9.30 9.07
CA VAL A 468 -3.94 10.54 8.77
C VAL A 468 -5.18 10.21 7.95
N THR A 469 -6.31 10.84 8.30
CA THR A 469 -7.57 10.76 7.56
C THR A 469 -8.00 12.12 7.03
N ASN A 470 -9.01 12.11 6.17
CA ASN A 470 -9.46 13.22 5.34
C ASN A 470 -8.39 13.73 4.37
N LEU A 471 -7.62 12.80 3.75
CA LEU A 471 -6.52 13.14 2.87
C LEU A 471 -6.97 13.78 1.55
N LYS A 472 -8.26 13.65 1.18
CA LYS A 472 -8.84 14.32 0.01
C LYS A 472 -8.87 15.85 0.14
N ASP A 473 -8.96 16.35 1.37
CA ASP A 473 -9.05 17.78 1.67
C ASP A 473 -7.66 18.44 1.77
N ALA A 474 -7.62 19.76 2.01
CA ALA A 474 -6.39 20.49 2.29
C ALA A 474 -5.76 20.06 3.63
N THR A 475 -4.45 20.21 3.77
CA THR A 475 -3.67 19.71 4.92
C THR A 475 -4.14 20.28 6.26
N ASN A 476 -4.77 21.45 6.28
CA ASN A 476 -5.35 22.03 7.49
C ASN A 476 -6.59 21.31 8.02
N LYS A 477 -7.25 20.46 7.21
CA LYS A 477 -8.42 19.65 7.60
C LYS A 477 -8.08 18.18 7.86
N TRP A 478 -6.80 17.82 7.73
CA TRP A 478 -6.35 16.46 7.99
C TRP A 478 -6.45 16.13 9.48
N ARG A 479 -6.84 14.89 9.76
CA ARG A 479 -7.03 14.41 11.13
C ARG A 479 -5.97 13.39 11.44
N CYS A 480 -5.18 13.67 12.46
CA CYS A 480 -4.04 12.86 12.84
C CYS A 480 -4.43 11.90 13.96
N ALA A 481 -4.09 10.62 13.77
CA ALA A 481 -4.39 9.58 14.75
C ALA A 481 -3.26 8.54 14.82
N ALA A 482 -3.34 7.69 15.85
CA ALA A 482 -2.52 6.50 15.99
C ALA A 482 -3.44 5.30 16.20
N VAL A 483 -3.22 4.25 15.42
CA VAL A 483 -4.05 3.04 15.41
C VAL A 483 -3.20 1.82 15.78
N PRO A 484 -3.65 0.96 16.70
CA PRO A 484 -2.98 -0.30 16.98
C PRO A 484 -2.82 -1.15 15.72
N ILE A 485 -1.62 -1.66 15.45
CA ILE A 485 -1.37 -2.44 14.22
C ILE A 485 -2.24 -3.71 14.20
N THR A 486 -2.50 -4.29 15.37
CA THR A 486 -3.38 -5.46 15.57
C THR A 486 -4.80 -5.24 15.06
N ALA A 487 -5.31 -4.00 15.07
CA ALA A 487 -6.63 -3.65 14.53
C ALA A 487 -6.71 -3.85 13.00
N MET A 488 -5.58 -3.86 12.29
CA MET A 488 -5.49 -4.04 10.85
C MET A 488 -5.09 -5.45 10.42
N MET A 489 -4.86 -6.36 11.38
CA MET A 489 -4.43 -7.74 11.10
C MET A 489 -5.63 -8.66 10.89
N SER A 490 -5.47 -9.69 10.07
CA SER A 490 -6.42 -10.78 9.94
C SER A 490 -5.73 -12.12 9.64
N VAL A 491 -6.48 -13.22 9.68
CA VAL A 491 -5.98 -14.57 9.45
C VAL A 491 -6.68 -15.17 8.24
N ARG A 492 -5.97 -15.34 7.12
CA ARG A 492 -6.53 -16.03 5.96
C ARG A 492 -6.37 -17.55 6.13
N ARG A 493 -7.50 -18.27 6.20
CA ARG A 493 -7.55 -19.74 6.36
C ARG A 493 -7.47 -20.53 5.03
N HIS A 494 -7.51 -19.87 3.86
CA HIS A 494 -7.58 -20.53 2.54
C HIS A 494 -6.46 -20.05 1.59
N LEU A 495 -5.80 -21.02 0.95
CA LEU A 495 -4.67 -20.89 -0.01
C LEU A 495 -5.01 -20.31 -1.39
N ARG A 496 -6.16 -19.65 -1.58
CA ARG A 496 -6.51 -19.07 -2.88
C ARG A 496 -6.28 -17.57 -2.89
N GLY A 497 -5.04 -17.18 -3.19
CA GLY A 497 -4.69 -15.82 -3.56
C GLY A 497 -3.18 -15.51 -3.38
N PRO A 498 -2.66 -14.51 -4.12
CA PRO A 498 -1.32 -13.95 -3.96
C PRO A 498 -0.87 -13.82 -2.49
N GLY A 499 0.15 -14.54 -2.04
CA GLY A 499 0.70 -14.45 -0.67
C GLY A 499 0.19 -15.47 0.34
N ALA A 500 0.36 -16.77 0.07
CA ALA A 500 0.20 -17.83 1.06
C ALA A 500 1.11 -17.59 2.29
N VAL A 501 0.53 -17.10 3.39
CA VAL A 501 1.14 -17.03 4.72
C VAL A 501 1.03 -18.41 5.38
N PRO A 502 1.96 -18.84 6.25
CA PRO A 502 1.77 -20.03 7.07
C PRO A 502 0.37 -20.01 7.72
N ILE A 503 -0.36 -21.10 7.50
CA ILE A 503 -1.73 -21.31 7.97
C ILE A 503 -1.84 -20.88 9.44
N GLY A 504 -2.70 -19.91 9.73
CA GLY A 504 -3.05 -19.53 11.10
C GLY A 504 -2.26 -18.39 11.75
N ARG A 505 -1.23 -17.81 11.10
CA ARG A 505 -0.54 -16.64 11.68
C ARG A 505 -1.25 -15.32 11.32
N PRO A 506 -1.56 -14.45 12.30
CA PRO A 506 -2.09 -13.14 11.99
C PRO A 506 -1.03 -12.25 11.34
N VAL A 507 -1.41 -11.60 10.24
CA VAL A 507 -0.60 -10.58 9.55
C VAL A 507 -1.51 -9.50 8.98
N ILE A 508 -0.93 -8.38 8.57
CA ILE A 508 -1.63 -7.43 7.69
C ILE A 508 -1.61 -8.02 6.28
N HIS A 509 -2.74 -7.95 5.58
CA HIS A 509 -2.85 -8.45 4.20
C HIS A 509 -2.88 -7.28 3.22
N PRO A 510 -2.29 -7.42 2.03
CA PRO A 510 -2.53 -6.48 0.94
C PRO A 510 -4.02 -6.39 0.65
N SER A 511 -4.53 -5.16 0.58
CA SER A 511 -5.91 -4.85 0.25
C SER A 511 -6.06 -4.88 -1.27
N PRO A 512 -6.93 -5.74 -1.84
CA PRO A 512 -7.23 -5.72 -3.27
C PRO A 512 -8.11 -4.51 -3.63
N ILE A 513 -8.22 -4.20 -4.92
CA ILE A 513 -9.25 -3.26 -5.40
C ILE A 513 -10.65 -3.78 -5.06
N ASP A 514 -11.51 -2.91 -4.54
CA ASP A 514 -12.92 -3.22 -4.37
C ASP A 514 -13.69 -3.03 -5.69
N LEU A 515 -14.06 -4.14 -6.33
CA LEU A 515 -14.83 -4.16 -7.58
C LEU A 515 -16.29 -3.68 -7.40
N LYS A 516 -16.70 -3.32 -6.18
CA LYS A 516 -18.00 -2.68 -5.89
C LYS A 516 -17.87 -1.18 -5.63
N ALA A 517 -16.65 -0.65 -5.52
CA ALA A 517 -16.43 0.76 -5.24
C ALA A 517 -16.87 1.66 -6.41
N GLU A 518 -17.24 2.91 -6.07
CA GLU A 518 -17.64 3.91 -7.05
C GLU A 518 -16.53 4.23 -8.06
N SER A 519 -15.27 4.25 -7.60
CA SER A 519 -14.09 4.44 -8.45
C SER A 519 -14.04 3.40 -9.59
N TYR A 520 -14.32 2.13 -9.27
CA TYR A 520 -14.34 1.05 -10.26
C TYR A 520 -15.55 1.16 -11.20
N ALA A 521 -16.71 1.56 -10.68
CA ALA A 521 -17.89 1.80 -11.50
C ALA A 521 -17.63 2.86 -12.59
N VAL A 522 -16.90 3.95 -12.25
CA VAL A 522 -16.50 5.00 -13.21
C VAL A 522 -15.61 4.45 -14.33
N LEU A 523 -14.64 3.58 -14.01
CA LEU A 523 -13.79 2.94 -15.02
C LEU A 523 -14.63 2.01 -15.91
N ARG A 524 -15.48 1.19 -15.30
CA ARG A 524 -16.32 0.21 -16.00
C ARG A 524 -17.29 0.88 -16.99
N GLU A 525 -17.91 1.99 -16.59
CA GLU A 525 -18.81 2.76 -17.46
C GLU A 525 -18.09 3.26 -18.73
N LYS A 526 -16.82 3.68 -18.58
CA LYS A 526 -16.02 4.24 -19.68
C LYS A 526 -15.22 3.20 -20.46
N ALA A 527 -15.09 1.97 -19.97
CA ALA A 527 -14.20 0.95 -20.54
C ALA A 527 -14.47 0.68 -22.04
N SER A 528 -15.74 0.55 -22.45
CA SER A 528 -16.10 0.34 -23.86
C SER A 528 -15.72 1.53 -24.75
N SER A 529 -15.84 2.75 -24.22
CA SER A 529 -15.44 3.98 -24.90
C SER A 529 -13.92 4.07 -25.02
N PHE A 530 -13.17 3.80 -23.94
CA PHE A 530 -11.70 3.80 -23.98
C PHE A 530 -11.15 2.74 -24.95
N LEU A 531 -11.79 1.58 -25.02
CA LEU A 531 -11.41 0.52 -25.94
C LEU A 531 -11.50 0.96 -27.40
N LEU A 532 -12.62 1.56 -27.80
CA LEU A 532 -12.89 1.89 -29.19
C LEU A 532 -12.33 3.26 -29.60
N ASP A 533 -12.41 4.25 -28.72
CA ASP A 533 -12.04 5.64 -28.96
C ASP A 533 -10.67 5.98 -28.38
N ASP A 534 -9.96 6.92 -29.01
CA ASP A 534 -8.63 7.33 -28.57
C ASP A 534 -8.74 8.56 -27.63
N PHE A 535 -9.44 8.38 -26.50
CA PHE A 535 -9.64 9.43 -25.47
C PHE A 535 -8.46 9.57 -24.50
N TYR A 536 -7.25 9.36 -25.01
CA TYR A 536 -6.02 9.41 -24.23
C TYR A 536 -5.86 10.76 -23.53
N ARG A 537 -5.35 10.71 -22.30
CA ARG A 537 -4.97 11.88 -21.52
C ARG A 537 -3.47 11.89 -21.27
N THR A 538 -2.90 13.09 -21.31
CA THR A 538 -1.48 13.32 -21.04
C THR A 538 -1.37 14.21 -19.81
N PRO A 539 -1.26 13.63 -18.60
CA PRO A 539 -1.28 14.40 -17.34
C PRO A 539 -0.06 15.31 -17.15
N GLY A 540 0.99 15.17 -17.96
CA GLY A 540 2.21 15.97 -17.86
C GLY A 540 3.10 15.54 -16.68
N GLY A 541 4.22 16.23 -16.50
CA GLY A 541 5.12 15.97 -15.37
C GLY A 541 4.58 16.56 -14.07
N ILE A 542 5.02 15.99 -12.94
CA ILE A 542 4.68 16.50 -11.61
C ILE A 542 5.07 17.98 -11.51
N GLN A 543 4.08 18.82 -11.21
CA GLN A 543 4.30 20.23 -10.91
C GLN A 543 4.54 20.39 -9.40
N PHE A 544 5.53 21.21 -9.03
CA PHE A 544 5.85 21.54 -7.64
C PHE A 544 5.42 22.96 -7.25
N GLU A 545 5.18 23.81 -8.24
CA GLU A 545 4.72 25.20 -8.08
C GLU A 545 3.61 25.49 -9.11
N GLY A 546 2.67 26.38 -8.77
CA GLY A 546 1.60 26.83 -9.66
C GLY A 546 0.33 25.97 -9.64
N PRO A 547 -0.62 26.20 -10.57
CA PRO A 547 -1.86 25.43 -10.63
C PRO A 547 -1.61 23.94 -10.91
N GLY A 548 -2.30 23.07 -10.16
CA GLY A 548 -2.22 21.62 -10.34
C GLY A 548 -1.22 20.88 -9.43
N THR A 549 -0.46 21.60 -8.60
CA THR A 549 0.47 21.01 -7.61
C THR A 549 -0.22 20.16 -6.56
N ASP A 550 -1.43 20.56 -6.17
CA ASP A 550 -2.19 19.96 -5.07
C ASP A 550 -3.21 18.93 -5.57
N THR A 551 -3.07 18.53 -6.84
CA THR A 551 -3.83 17.41 -7.39
C THR A 551 -3.53 16.15 -6.58
N LYS A 552 -4.57 15.39 -6.27
CA LYS A 552 -4.49 14.15 -5.49
C LYS A 552 -4.85 12.95 -6.37
N PRO A 553 -4.57 11.71 -5.95
CA PRO A 553 -5.00 10.53 -6.70
C PRO A 553 -6.51 10.54 -6.92
N ILE A 554 -6.95 10.16 -8.13
CA ILE A 554 -8.36 10.14 -8.52
C ILE A 554 -9.12 9.17 -7.62
N THR A 555 -8.57 7.99 -7.36
CA THR A 555 -9.11 6.99 -6.43
C THR A 555 -9.39 7.56 -5.05
N LEU A 556 -8.46 8.33 -4.48
CA LEU A 556 -8.63 8.99 -3.18
C LEU A 556 -9.77 10.02 -3.21
N THR A 557 -9.89 10.79 -4.30
CA THR A 557 -10.93 11.83 -4.41
C THR A 557 -12.34 11.26 -4.59
N ILE A 558 -12.48 10.10 -5.24
CA ILE A 558 -13.78 9.46 -5.48
C ILE A 558 -14.26 8.70 -4.26
N GLU A 559 -13.39 7.91 -3.63
CA GLU A 559 -13.83 6.94 -2.62
C GLU A 559 -14.18 7.57 -1.27
N GLY A 560 -13.72 8.80 -0.98
CA GLY A 560 -14.24 9.61 0.12
C GLY A 560 -14.22 8.96 1.51
N GLN A 561 -13.25 8.09 1.80
CA GLN A 561 -13.23 7.23 3.00
C GLN A 561 -12.73 7.95 4.27
N ASP A 562 -13.44 8.96 4.76
CA ASP A 562 -13.14 9.57 6.07
C ASP A 562 -13.84 8.79 7.21
N TYR A 563 -13.37 7.57 7.45
CA TYR A 563 -13.96 6.67 8.46
C TYR A 563 -13.96 7.28 9.87
N LEU A 564 -12.90 8.01 10.24
CA LEU A 564 -12.84 8.67 11.54
C LEU A 564 -13.83 9.83 11.62
N GLY A 565 -14.06 10.56 10.52
CA GLY A 565 -15.14 11.53 10.43
C GLY A 565 -16.54 10.95 10.50
N ASP A 566 -16.77 9.79 9.90
CA ASP A 566 -18.06 9.11 10.02
C ASP A 566 -18.34 8.70 11.49
N ILE A 567 -17.31 8.29 12.24
CA ILE A 567 -17.42 8.00 13.68
C ILE A 567 -17.76 9.27 14.47
N GLU A 568 -17.06 10.39 14.23
CA GLU A 568 -17.36 11.65 14.92
C GLU A 568 -18.78 12.14 14.63
N ILE A 569 -19.24 12.03 13.39
CA ILE A 569 -20.62 12.37 13.01
C ILE A 569 -21.61 11.50 13.78
N LEU A 570 -21.34 10.19 13.87
CA LEU A 570 -22.17 9.27 14.66
C LEU A 570 -22.21 9.67 16.15
N GLN A 571 -21.05 10.01 16.74
CA GLN A 571 -20.96 10.45 18.13
C GLN A 571 -21.75 11.75 18.37
N ASP A 572 -21.67 12.73 17.48
CA ASP A 572 -22.46 13.97 17.56
C ASP A 572 -23.97 13.70 17.54
N TYR A 573 -24.44 12.76 16.69
CA TYR A 573 -25.84 12.34 16.71
C TYR A 573 -26.23 11.66 18.02
N LEU A 574 -25.38 10.79 18.57
CA LEU A 574 -25.63 10.14 19.85
C LEU A 574 -25.68 11.15 21.00
N ASP A 575 -24.80 12.15 21.00
CA ASP A 575 -24.79 13.22 21.99
C ASP A 575 -26.02 14.13 21.87
N LYS A 576 -26.50 14.43 20.66
CA LYS A 576 -27.77 15.12 20.44
C LYS A 576 -28.94 14.32 21.03
N VAL A 577 -29.00 13.01 20.76
CA VAL A 577 -30.04 12.13 21.33
C VAL A 577 -29.95 12.10 22.86
N ARG A 578 -28.74 11.94 23.42
CA ARG A 578 -28.48 11.95 24.86
C ARG A 578 -28.91 13.27 25.51
N ASN A 579 -28.68 14.40 24.83
CA ASN A 579 -29.07 15.73 25.30
C ASN A 579 -30.60 15.94 25.31
N ILE A 580 -31.33 15.34 24.35
CA ILE A 580 -32.80 15.37 24.31
C ILE A 580 -33.39 14.48 25.42
N LEU A 581 -32.78 13.34 25.71
CA LEU A 581 -33.27 12.33 26.65
C LEU A 581 -32.88 12.56 28.12
N LYS A 582 -32.67 13.81 28.54
CA LYS A 582 -32.34 14.13 29.94
C LYS A 582 -33.49 13.74 30.90
N PRO A 583 -33.19 13.45 32.19
CA PRO A 583 -34.22 13.19 33.20
C PRO A 583 -35.22 14.35 33.27
N GLY A 584 -36.49 14.08 32.95
CA GLY A 584 -37.55 15.09 32.80
C GLY A 584 -38.17 15.19 31.40
N CYS A 585 -37.62 14.49 30.40
CA CYS A 585 -38.25 14.39 29.07
C CYS A 585 -39.61 13.67 29.10
N SER A 586 -40.47 13.95 28.12
CA SER A 586 -41.79 13.31 28.05
C SER A 586 -41.67 11.81 27.77
N ARG A 587 -42.60 11.04 28.35
CA ARG A 587 -42.62 9.58 28.19
C ARG A 587 -42.80 9.14 26.73
N GLU A 588 -43.43 9.97 25.91
CA GLU A 588 -43.63 9.75 24.47
C GLU A 588 -42.31 9.85 23.71
N ILE A 589 -41.52 10.89 23.98
CA ILE A 589 -40.19 11.07 23.37
C ILE A 589 -39.26 9.92 23.76
N LEU A 590 -39.28 9.51 25.03
CA LEU A 590 -38.48 8.39 25.51
C LEU A 590 -38.86 7.07 24.81
N LYS A 591 -40.16 6.79 24.66
CA LYS A 591 -40.64 5.59 23.93
C LYS A 591 -40.26 5.63 22.45
N ALA A 592 -40.38 6.78 21.80
CA ALA A 592 -40.01 6.95 20.40
C ALA A 592 -38.51 6.68 20.20
N ALA A 593 -37.65 7.27 21.05
CA ALA A 593 -36.21 7.07 20.97
C ALA A 593 -35.81 5.60 21.20
N ILE A 594 -36.39 4.92 22.19
CA ILE A 594 -36.15 3.49 22.43
C ILE A 594 -36.53 2.66 21.19
N SER A 595 -37.69 2.92 20.59
CA SER A 595 -38.15 2.20 19.40
C SER A 595 -37.23 2.42 18.20
N SER A 596 -36.78 3.67 17.97
CA SER A 596 -35.85 3.99 16.89
C SER A 596 -34.48 3.33 17.11
N MET A 597 -33.94 3.39 18.32
CA MET A 597 -32.65 2.76 18.65
C MET A 597 -32.71 1.23 18.58
N ALA A 598 -33.84 0.62 18.95
CA ALA A 598 -34.05 -0.81 18.76
C ALA A 598 -34.02 -1.20 17.28
N SER A 599 -34.71 -0.44 16.42
CA SER A 599 -34.68 -0.65 14.97
C SER A 599 -33.26 -0.50 14.40
N VAL A 600 -32.50 0.50 14.84
CA VAL A 600 -31.10 0.69 14.41
C VAL A 600 -30.25 -0.51 14.85
N ASN A 601 -30.40 -0.97 16.09
CA ASN A 601 -29.69 -2.14 16.60
C ASN A 601 -30.00 -3.41 15.79
N ASP A 602 -31.27 -3.63 15.42
CA ASP A 602 -31.67 -4.79 14.62
C ASP A 602 -31.08 -4.74 13.20
N VAL A 603 -31.10 -3.57 12.56
CA VAL A 603 -30.45 -3.36 11.25
C VAL A 603 -28.95 -3.64 11.35
N LEU A 604 -28.27 -3.07 12.35
CA LEU A 604 -26.84 -3.27 12.55
C LEU A 604 -26.50 -4.72 12.87
N LYS A 605 -27.32 -5.42 13.66
CA LYS A 605 -27.15 -6.86 13.91
C LYS A 605 -27.23 -7.67 12.64
N VAL A 606 -28.20 -7.39 11.77
CA VAL A 606 -28.33 -8.05 10.46
C VAL A 606 -27.12 -7.76 9.58
N MET A 607 -26.62 -6.53 9.57
CA MET A 607 -25.42 -6.16 8.80
C MET A 607 -24.13 -6.76 9.37
N SER A 608 -24.04 -6.92 10.69
CA SER A 608 -22.89 -7.52 11.38
C SER A 608 -22.92 -9.05 11.40
N ALA A 609 -24.09 -9.65 11.11
CA ALA A 609 -24.21 -11.09 11.05
C ALA A 609 -23.31 -11.61 9.91
N PRO A 610 -22.55 -12.69 10.14
CA PRO A 610 -21.74 -13.26 9.08
C PRO A 610 -22.64 -13.56 7.89
N ILE A 611 -22.27 -13.08 6.71
CA ILE A 611 -22.88 -13.50 5.45
C ILE A 611 -22.65 -15.01 5.31
N HIS A 612 -23.51 -15.81 5.93
CA HIS A 612 -23.80 -17.17 5.50
C HIS A 612 -24.63 -17.02 4.23
N ALA A 613 -23.92 -16.87 3.13
CA ALA A 613 -24.46 -17.11 1.81
C ALA A 613 -23.62 -18.20 1.14
N GLU A 614 -23.58 -19.38 1.77
CA GLU A 614 -23.94 -20.56 0.98
C GLU A 614 -25.43 -20.44 0.67
N LEU A 615 -25.76 -19.64 -0.34
CA LEU A 615 -26.97 -19.90 -1.10
C LEU A 615 -26.59 -21.06 -2.02
N PRO A 616 -27.23 -22.24 -1.92
CA PRO A 616 -26.97 -23.32 -2.84
C PRO A 616 -27.30 -22.84 -4.26
N LEU A 617 -26.28 -22.75 -5.09
CA LEU A 617 -26.35 -22.45 -6.52
C LEU A 617 -26.96 -23.62 -7.31
N TYR A 618 -28.01 -24.29 -6.80
CA TYR A 618 -28.78 -25.27 -7.55
C TYR A 618 -30.21 -25.38 -7.00
N HIS A 619 -31.16 -24.83 -7.74
CA HIS A 619 -32.47 -25.46 -7.88
C HIS A 619 -32.68 -25.77 -9.36
N PHE A 620 -32.55 -27.06 -9.69
CA PHE A 620 -33.14 -27.60 -10.89
C PHE A 620 -34.66 -27.59 -10.72
N ASN A 621 -35.34 -26.97 -11.67
CA ASN A 621 -36.48 -27.55 -12.38
C ASN A 621 -36.53 -26.94 -13.78
#